data_AF-A0A392SHL1-F1
#
_entry.id   AF-A0A392SHL1-F1
#
_cell.length_a   1.000
_cell.length_b   1.000
_cell.length_c   1.000
_cell.angle_alpha   90.00
_cell.angle_beta   90.00
_cell.angle_gamma   90.00
#
_symmetry.space_group_name_H-M   'P 1'
#
loop_
_entity.id
_entity.type
_entity.pdbx_description
1 polymer ?
#
loop_
_entity_poly.entity_id
_entity_poly.type
_entity_poly.pdbx_seq_one_letter_code
_entity_poly.pdbx_strand_id
1 'polypeptide(L)'
;MPSEICEECVQAKQHRNSFSKDVNSNTSDLLELVYSDVCDPIQVSSIGGNKYFVTFIDDYSRKLWTYVINKKNDVLDVFIRFKSMDER
;
A
#
# COMPACT_ATOMS: atom_id res chain seq x y z
N MET A 1 9.98 23.99 -40.09
CA MET A 1 8.92 23.56 -39.15
C MET A 1 7.99 22.67 -39.92
N PRO A 2 7.68 21.44 -39.46
CA PRO A 2 6.69 20.61 -40.14
C PRO A 2 5.38 21.39 -40.25
N SER A 3 4.75 21.37 -41.43
CA SER A 3 3.51 22.10 -41.70
C SER A 3 2.27 21.40 -41.13
N GLU A 4 2.41 20.12 -40.76
CA GLU A 4 1.34 19.27 -40.26
C GLU A 4 1.72 18.69 -38.89
N ILE A 5 0.75 18.67 -37.99
CA ILE A 5 0.89 18.06 -36.67
C ILE A 5 0.76 16.54 -36.85
N CYS A 6 1.82 15.80 -36.52
CA CYS A 6 1.79 14.34 -36.50
C CYS A 6 1.10 13.85 -35.22
N GLU A 7 -0.05 13.17 -35.38
CA GLU A 7 -0.86 12.65 -34.26
C GLU A 7 -0.09 11.63 -33.41
N GLU A 8 0.67 10.73 -34.04
CA GLU A 8 1.49 9.74 -33.32
C GLU A 8 2.57 10.42 -32.47
N CYS A 9 3.20 11.49 -32.99
CA CYS A 9 4.20 12.25 -32.25
C CYS A 9 3.61 12.97 -31.04
N VAL A 10 2.37 13.44 -31.13
CA VAL A 10 1.66 14.08 -30.01
C VAL A 10 1.34 13.05 -28.93
N GLN A 11 0.80 11.88 -29.30
CA GLN A 11 0.48 10.82 -28.34
C GLN A 11 1.74 10.24 -27.68
N ALA A 12 2.82 10.02 -28.44
CA ALA A 12 4.07 9.50 -27.91
C ALA A 12 4.79 10.48 -26.96
N LYS A 13 4.57 11.79 -27.14
CA LYS A 13 5.18 12.86 -26.32
C LYS A 13 4.21 13.49 -25.34
N GLN A 14 3.00 12.95 -25.19
CA GLN A 14 2.03 13.52 -24.26
C GLN A 14 2.60 13.46 -22.84
N HIS A 15 2.67 14.62 -22.19
CA HIS A 15 3.04 14.65 -20.78
C HIS A 15 1.89 14.08 -19.96
N ARG A 16 2.23 13.30 -18.93
CA ARG A 16 1.21 12.81 -17.99
C ARG A 16 0.55 14.01 -17.30
N ASN A 17 -0.76 14.14 -17.38
CA ASN A 17 -1.47 15.17 -16.61
C ASN A 17 -1.17 15.01 -15.11
N SER A 18 -1.19 16.13 -14.38
CA SER A 18 -1.06 16.09 -12.94
C SER A 18 -2.17 15.24 -12.34
N PHE A 19 -1.82 14.39 -11.38
CA PHE A 19 -2.83 13.71 -10.56
C PHE A 19 -3.67 14.73 -9.80
N SER A 20 -4.95 14.42 -9.58
CA SER A 20 -5.77 15.18 -8.64
C SER A 20 -5.10 15.19 -7.28
N LYS A 21 -5.09 16.35 -6.62
CA LYS A 21 -4.56 16.45 -5.25
C LYS A 21 -5.53 15.87 -4.22
N ASP A 22 -6.78 15.67 -4.63
CA ASP A 22 -7.81 15.07 -3.79
C ASP A 22 -7.54 13.57 -3.65
N VAL A 23 -6.83 13.22 -2.59
CA VAL A 23 -6.85 11.87 -2.04
C VAL A 23 -8.07 11.81 -1.13
N ASN A 24 -9.23 11.55 -1.73
CA ASN A 24 -10.46 11.36 -0.96
C ASN A 24 -10.34 10.06 -0.16
N SER A 25 -9.86 10.16 1.08
CA SER A 25 -10.19 9.20 2.12
C SER A 25 -11.68 9.40 2.39
N ASN A 26 -12.49 8.42 1.98
CA ASN A 26 -13.94 8.46 2.16
C ASN A 26 -14.34 7.90 3.53
N THR A 27 -13.38 7.64 4.42
CA THR A 27 -13.65 7.12 5.76
C THR A 27 -14.03 8.26 6.71
N SER A 28 -15.03 7.97 7.53
CA SER A 28 -15.59 8.86 8.54
C SER A 28 -15.22 8.45 9.96
N ASP A 29 -14.87 7.18 10.16
CA ASP A 29 -14.57 6.60 11.47
C ASP A 29 -13.26 5.80 11.49
N LEU A 30 -12.71 5.63 12.70
CA LEU A 30 -11.53 4.80 12.94
C LEU A 30 -11.79 3.36 12.50
N LEU A 31 -10.83 2.78 11.78
CA LEU A 31 -10.84 1.37 11.34
C LEU A 31 -12.00 1.01 10.39
N GLU A 32 -12.66 2.00 9.79
CA GLU A 32 -13.69 1.79 8.77
C GLU A 32 -13.11 1.11 7.51
N LEU A 33 -11.89 1.50 7.12
CA LEU A 33 -11.13 0.88 6.04
C LEU A 33 -9.66 0.74 6.45
N VAL A 34 -9.16 -0.49 6.38
CA VAL A 34 -7.75 -0.80 6.63
C VAL A 34 -7.14 -1.38 5.36
N TYR A 35 -6.09 -0.74 4.86
CA TYR A 35 -5.26 -1.28 3.79
C TYR A 35 -4.21 -2.21 4.36
N SER A 36 -4.04 -3.39 3.76
CA SER A 36 -2.99 -4.33 4.15
C SER A 36 -2.08 -4.63 2.97
N ASP A 37 -0.78 -4.72 3.24
CA ASP A 37 0.21 -5.17 2.27
C ASP A 37 1.23 -6.11 2.91
N VAL A 38 1.69 -7.09 2.12
CA VAL A 38 2.72 -8.04 2.53
C VAL A 38 3.94 -7.77 1.68
N CYS A 39 5.04 -7.41 2.32
CA CYS A 39 6.26 -7.15 1.59
C CYS A 39 6.75 -8.41 0.87
N ASP A 40 7.51 -8.21 -0.20
CA ASP A 40 8.25 -9.28 -0.81
C ASP A 40 9.41 -9.77 0.07
N PRO A 41 9.97 -10.96 -0.22
CA PRO A 41 11.02 -11.52 0.62
C PRO A 41 12.22 -10.57 0.70
N ILE A 42 12.53 -10.11 1.90
CA ILE A 42 13.73 -9.32 2.18
C ILE A 42 14.94 -10.23 2.04
N GLN A 43 15.96 -9.75 1.32
CA GLN A 43 17.18 -10.52 1.06
C GLN A 43 17.88 -10.94 2.35
N VAL A 44 17.98 -10.01 3.30
CA VAL A 44 18.60 -10.21 4.61
C VAL A 44 17.52 -10.53 5.62
N SER A 45 17.68 -11.66 6.31
CA SER A 45 16.79 -12.01 7.41
C SER A 45 16.95 -11.03 8.58
N SER A 46 15.85 -10.75 9.28
CA SER A 46 15.90 -10.13 10.60
C SER A 46 16.69 -10.97 11.61
N ILE A 47 16.99 -10.41 12.79
CA ILE A 47 17.60 -11.13 13.92
C ILE A 47 16.83 -12.42 14.26
N GLY A 48 15.50 -12.40 14.11
CA GLY A 48 14.62 -13.56 14.33
C GLY A 48 14.51 -14.52 13.14
N GLY A 49 15.32 -14.36 12.09
CA GLY A 49 15.31 -15.23 10.91
C GLY A 49 14.19 -14.94 9.90
N ASN A 50 13.29 -13.99 10.18
CA ASN A 50 12.16 -13.65 9.33
C ASN A 50 12.57 -12.81 8.12
N LYS A 51 11.87 -13.02 6.99
CA LYS A 51 12.13 -12.35 5.71
C LYS A 51 10.95 -11.55 5.17
N TYR A 52 9.84 -11.48 5.91
CA TYR A 52 8.65 -10.77 5.48
C TYR A 52 8.14 -9.90 6.62
N PHE A 53 7.33 -8.91 6.27
CA PHE A 53 6.45 -8.22 7.19
C PHE A 53 5.12 -7.93 6.50
N VAL A 54 4.08 -7.81 7.31
CA VAL A 54 2.77 -7.33 6.89
C VAL A 54 2.53 -5.98 7.53
N THR A 55 1.91 -5.08 6.76
CA THR A 55 1.46 -3.77 7.22
C THR A 55 -0.06 -3.73 7.23
N PHE A 56 -0.61 -3.00 8.20
CA PHE A 56 -2.01 -2.58 8.23
C PHE A 56 -2.02 -1.07 8.40
N ILE A 57 -2.75 -0.36 7.55
CA ILE A 57 -2.85 1.10 7.57
C ILE A 57 -4.32 1.47 7.64
N ASP A 58 -4.71 2.11 8.74
CA ASP A 58 -6.04 2.70 8.85
C ASP A 58 -6.15 3.92 7.92
N ASP A 59 -7.18 3.94 7.08
CA ASP A 59 -7.38 5.02 6.12
C ASP A 59 -7.72 6.36 6.83
N TYR A 60 -8.48 6.30 7.92
CA TYR A 60 -8.95 7.48 8.64
C TYR A 60 -7.82 8.13 9.47
N SER A 61 -7.25 7.39 10.44
CA SER A 61 -6.21 7.93 11.34
C SER A 61 -4.82 7.96 10.74
N ARG A 62 -4.61 7.28 9.60
CA ARG A 62 -3.28 7.02 9.02
C ARG A 62 -2.34 6.24 9.95
N LYS A 63 -2.86 5.59 11.00
CA LYS A 63 -2.07 4.73 11.89
C LYS A 63 -1.59 3.51 11.11
N LEU A 64 -0.29 3.22 11.25
CA LEU A 64 0.38 2.08 10.64
C LEU A 64 0.75 1.06 11.74
N TRP A 65 0.42 -0.19 11.50
CA TRP A 65 0.92 -1.34 12.26
C TRP A 65 1.77 -2.21 11.35
N THR A 66 2.91 -2.67 11.89
CA THR A 66 3.83 -3.54 11.15
C THR A 66 4.16 -4.76 12.00
N TYR A 67 4.03 -5.93 11.39
CA TYR A 67 4.34 -7.21 12.04
C TYR A 67 5.29 -8.01 11.17
N VAL A 68 6.37 -8.50 11.78
CA VAL A 68 7.36 -9.34 11.11
C VAL A 68 6.87 -10.80 11.09
N ILE A 69 6.96 -11.46 9.93
CA ILE A 69 6.47 -12.85 9.73
C ILE A 69 7.50 -13.73 9.02
N ASN A 70 7.42 -15.04 9.24
CA ASN A 70 8.38 -16.00 8.68
C ASN A 70 8.02 -16.41 7.25
N LYS A 71 6.73 -16.65 7.00
CA LYS A 71 6.17 -17.08 5.70
C LYS A 71 5.00 -16.18 5.33
N LYS A 72 4.75 -16.01 4.02
CA LYS A 72 3.58 -15.24 3.53
C LYS A 72 2.23 -15.80 4.04
N ASN A 73 2.13 -17.09 4.36
CA ASN A 73 0.90 -17.69 4.87
C ASN A 73 0.62 -17.38 6.35
N ASP A 74 1.59 -16.83 7.10
CA ASP A 74 1.41 -16.47 8.52
C ASP A 74 0.56 -15.19 8.68
N VAL A 75 0.21 -14.52 7.57
CA VAL A 75 -0.57 -13.27 7.55
C VAL A 75 -1.93 -13.44 8.23
N LEU A 76 -2.58 -14.59 8.09
CA LEU A 76 -3.89 -14.83 8.70
C LEU A 76 -3.81 -14.80 10.24
N ASP A 77 -2.81 -15.43 10.83
CA ASP A 77 -2.62 -15.46 12.27
C ASP A 77 -2.34 -14.06 12.82
N VAL A 78 -1.54 -13.28 12.09
CA VAL A 78 -1.27 -11.87 12.42
C VAL A 78 -2.53 -11.02 12.29
N PHE A 79 -3.36 -11.25 11.27
CA PHE A 79 -4.61 -10.52 11.08
C PHE A 79 -5.59 -10.77 12.23
N ILE A 80 -5.74 -12.02 12.68
CA ILE A 80 -6.57 -12.36 13.85
C ILE A 80 -6.06 -11.63 15.10
N ARG A 81 -4.74 -11.54 15.27
CA ARG A 81 -4.12 -10.79 16.37
C ARG A 81 -4.38 -9.28 16.25
N PHE A 82 -4.24 -8.70 15.06
CA PHE A 82 -4.54 -7.30 14.79
C PHE A 82 -5.99 -6.95 15.15
N LYS A 83 -6.96 -7.74 14.65
CA LYS A 83 -8.39 -7.60 15.00
C LYS A 83 -8.61 -7.59 16.52
N SER A 84 -7.95 -8.49 17.24
CA SER A 84 -8.14 -8.65 18.69
C SER A 84 -7.54 -7.49 19.51
N MET A 85 -6.52 -6.81 18.99
CA MET A 85 -5.79 -5.75 19.70
C MET A 85 -6.32 -4.36 19.38
N ASP A 86 -6.70 -4.11 18.13
CA ASP A 86 -6.96 -2.76 17.62
C ASP A 86 -8.41 -2.54 17.16
N GLU A 87 -9.15 -3.54 16.70
CA GLU A 87 -10.57 -3.41 16.30
C GLU A 87 -11.57 -3.74 17.41
N ARG A 88 -11.51 -3.00 18.53
CA ARG A 88 -12.43 -3.20 19.66
C ARG A 88 -13.76 -2.48 19.51
#